data_AF-V5HE39-F1
#
_entry.id   AF-V5HE39-F1
#
_cell.length_a   1.000
_cell.length_b   1.000
_cell.length_c   1.000
_cell.angle_alpha   90.00
_cell.angle_beta   90.00
_cell.angle_gamma   90.00
#
_symmetry.space_group_name_H-M   'P 1'
#
loop_
_entity.id
_entity.type
_entity.pdbx_description
1 polymer ?
#
loop_
_entity_poly.entity_id
_entity_poly.type
_entity_poly.pdbx_seq_one_letter_code
_entity_poly.pdbx_strand_id
1 'polypeptide(L)'
;MFSHFDWLVVPGIHWGLTTKRVLTMDFCEGGHVNDKKYLTDNGISATEVSDRLGQLYSEMIFVQGYVHCDPHPGNLLVRNSPKGASLVLLDHGLYTELTDQFRLQYANLWLALIRTDLEALRHWSSRLGISGDLHKILSCIVSGRSWNSITQGIDRKKATRAEGHDIREFASQHLSLITQILNMVPRQMLFIFKTNDLLRGIETSLGTRGAARSFITMARCCVRAVYTDQLRHCSSWWCRVVVTMQACIAQSAISVYQTCRWLRTTALACFFLGNTEVV
;
A
#
# COMPACT_ATOMS: atom_id res chain seq x y z
N MET A 1 -4.02 -19.03 0.20
CA MET A 1 -4.08 -17.69 0.82
C MET A 1 -4.66 -16.65 -0.14
N PHE A 2 -4.13 -16.49 -1.36
CA PHE A 2 -4.51 -15.42 -2.30
C PHE A 2 -5.40 -15.86 -3.48
N SER A 3 -6.12 -16.98 -3.37
CA SER A 3 -6.95 -17.53 -4.47
C SER A 3 -8.11 -16.64 -4.92
N HIS A 4 -8.46 -15.64 -4.11
CA HIS A 4 -9.48 -14.64 -4.45
C HIS A 4 -8.96 -13.56 -5.42
N PHE A 5 -7.64 -13.45 -5.61
CA PHE A 5 -7.04 -12.62 -6.66
C PHE A 5 -6.90 -13.46 -7.92
N ASP A 6 -7.90 -13.39 -8.80
CA ASP A 6 -7.91 -14.13 -10.07
C ASP A 6 -6.87 -13.65 -11.08
N TRP A 7 -6.25 -12.49 -10.82
CA TRP A 7 -5.17 -11.91 -11.59
C TRP A 7 -3.77 -12.19 -11.02
N LEU A 8 -3.66 -12.83 -9.85
CA LEU A 8 -2.39 -13.21 -9.26
C LEU A 8 -2.01 -14.62 -9.70
N VAL A 9 -0.79 -14.77 -10.19
CA VAL A 9 -0.21 -16.03 -10.61
C VAL A 9 1.00 -16.30 -9.72
N VAL A 10 1.02 -17.48 -9.11
CA VAL A 10 2.17 -18.03 -8.42
C VAL A 10 2.54 -19.32 -9.14
N PRO A 11 3.77 -19.45 -9.68
CA PRO A 11 4.20 -20.65 -10.37
C PRO A 11 4.04 -21.90 -9.50
N GLY A 12 3.48 -22.97 -10.05
CA GLY A 12 3.44 -24.26 -9.38
C GLY A 12 4.85 -24.82 -9.20
N ILE A 13 5.11 -25.45 -8.05
CA ILE A 13 6.42 -26.07 -7.78
C ILE A 13 6.41 -27.52 -8.27
N HIS A 14 7.39 -27.87 -9.10
CA HIS A 14 7.65 -29.24 -9.52
C HIS A 14 8.53 -29.94 -8.49
N TRP A 15 7.90 -30.45 -7.42
CA TRP A 15 8.61 -31.06 -6.29
C TRP A 15 9.52 -32.23 -6.68
N GLY A 16 9.15 -33.02 -7.71
CA GLY A 16 9.97 -34.13 -8.21
C GLY A 16 11.26 -33.71 -8.93
N LEU A 17 11.36 -32.44 -9.35
CA LEU A 17 12.55 -31.86 -10.00
C LEU A 17 13.31 -30.91 -9.05
N THR A 18 12.76 -30.64 -7.87
CA THR A 18 13.31 -29.71 -6.88
C THR A 18 14.24 -30.46 -5.92
N THR A 19 15.39 -29.87 -5.63
CA THR A 19 16.39 -30.35 -4.67
C THR A 19 16.77 -29.24 -3.70
N LYS A 20 17.69 -29.51 -2.76
CA LYS A 20 18.20 -28.49 -1.82
C LYS A 20 18.91 -27.30 -2.50
N ARG A 21 19.33 -27.44 -3.75
CA ARG A 21 20.10 -26.42 -4.50
C ARG A 21 19.45 -25.98 -5.81
N VAL A 22 18.35 -26.61 -6.21
CA VAL A 22 17.65 -26.34 -7.47
C VAL A 22 16.16 -26.30 -7.17
N LEU A 23 15.53 -25.15 -7.43
CA LEU A 23 14.08 -25.00 -7.38
C LEU A 23 13.52 -25.02 -8.80
N THR A 24 12.59 -25.93 -9.09
CA THR A 24 11.94 -26.03 -10.40
C THR A 24 10.47 -25.68 -10.28
N MET A 25 10.02 -24.73 -11.09
CA MET A 25 8.66 -24.20 -11.08
C MET A 25 8.11 -24.06 -12.51
N ASP A 26 6.81 -23.85 -12.63
CA ASP A 26 6.17 -23.53 -13.91
C ASP A 26 6.87 -22.36 -14.59
N PHE A 27 7.17 -22.53 -15.89
CA PHE A 27 7.68 -21.43 -16.70
C PHE A 27 6.56 -20.42 -16.94
N CYS A 28 6.76 -19.19 -16.47
CA CYS A 28 5.80 -18.10 -16.63
C CYS A 28 6.31 -17.07 -17.62
N GLU A 29 5.57 -16.85 -18.70
CA GLU A 29 5.81 -15.77 -19.64
C GLU A 29 5.32 -14.43 -19.10
N GLY A 30 6.02 -13.35 -19.45
CA GLY A 30 5.68 -11.99 -19.09
C GLY A 30 6.87 -11.05 -19.24
N GLY A 31 6.61 -9.76 -19.16
CA GLY A 31 7.64 -8.73 -19.07
C GLY A 31 7.90 -8.35 -17.62
N HIS A 32 9.02 -7.67 -17.37
CA HIS A 32 9.29 -7.13 -16.05
C HIS A 32 8.27 -6.06 -15.66
N VAL A 33 7.89 -6.01 -14.38
CA VAL A 33 6.87 -5.08 -13.87
C VAL A 33 7.22 -3.60 -14.06
N ASN A 34 8.50 -3.26 -14.23
CA ASN A 34 8.98 -1.90 -14.46
C ASN A 34 9.22 -1.56 -15.94
N ASP A 35 8.99 -2.51 -16.86
CA ASP A 35 9.20 -2.32 -18.29
C ASP A 35 7.98 -1.64 -18.95
N LYS A 36 8.04 -0.31 -19.02
CA LYS A 36 7.02 0.51 -19.69
C LYS A 36 6.81 0.16 -21.15
N LYS A 37 7.88 -0.22 -21.85
CA LYS A 37 7.81 -0.52 -23.29
C LYS A 37 7.02 -1.82 -23.47
N TYR A 38 7.39 -2.87 -22.73
CA TYR A 38 6.63 -4.12 -22.74
C TYR A 38 5.16 -3.90 -22.40
N LEU A 39 4.86 -3.11 -21.35
CA LEU A 39 3.48 -2.80 -20.97
C LEU A 39 2.71 -2.14 -22.12
N THR A 40 3.32 -1.17 -22.80
CA THR A 40 2.69 -0.47 -23.94
C THR A 40 2.48 -1.42 -25.12
N ASP A 41 3.51 -2.18 -25.50
CA ASP A 41 3.49 -3.10 -26.64
C ASP A 41 2.47 -4.23 -26.45
N ASN A 42 2.16 -4.60 -25.20
CA ASN A 42 1.20 -5.67 -24.87
C ASN A 42 -0.17 -5.13 -24.43
N GLY A 43 -0.42 -3.81 -24.53
CA GLY A 43 -1.69 -3.20 -24.16
C GLY A 43 -2.03 -3.30 -22.66
N ILE A 44 -1.02 -3.37 -21.80
CA ILE A 44 -1.16 -3.51 -20.35
C ILE A 44 -1.11 -2.12 -19.70
N SER A 45 -2.13 -1.80 -18.90
CA SER A 45 -2.18 -0.52 -18.19
C SER A 45 -1.21 -0.49 -17.01
N ALA A 46 -0.24 0.43 -17.04
CA ALA A 46 0.69 0.66 -15.92
C ALA A 46 -0.05 1.00 -14.61
N THR A 47 -1.14 1.78 -14.70
CA THR A 47 -1.99 2.12 -13.55
C THR A 47 -2.66 0.89 -12.97
N GLU A 48 -3.13 -0.03 -13.82
CA GLU A 48 -3.75 -1.28 -13.36
C GLU A 48 -2.74 -2.18 -12.65
N VAL A 49 -1.53 -2.30 -13.19
CA VAL A 49 -0.41 -3.04 -12.55
C VAL A 49 -0.11 -2.47 -11.17
N SER A 50 0.01 -1.14 -11.08
CA SER A 50 0.24 -0.42 -9.82
C SER A 50 -0.89 -0.64 -8.81
N ASP A 51 -2.15 -0.59 -9.26
CA ASP A 51 -3.34 -0.80 -8.42
C ASP A 51 -3.37 -2.24 -7.88
N ARG A 52 -3.10 -3.25 -8.73
CA ARG A 52 -3.03 -4.67 -8.34
C ARG A 52 -1.88 -4.95 -7.37
N LEU A 53 -0.70 -4.34 -7.59
CA LEU A 53 0.41 -4.42 -6.64
C LEU A 53 0.05 -3.83 -5.27
N GLY A 54 -0.52 -2.61 -5.26
CA GLY A 54 -0.98 -1.98 -4.03
C GLY A 54 -2.01 -2.83 -3.29
N GLN A 55 -2.92 -3.48 -4.02
CA GLN A 55 -3.90 -4.40 -3.44
C GLN A 55 -3.26 -5.65 -2.84
N LEU A 56 -2.36 -6.31 -3.57
CA LEU A 56 -1.65 -7.51 -3.11
C LEU A 56 -0.89 -7.24 -1.81
N TYR A 57 -0.09 -6.17 -1.78
CA TYR A 57 0.74 -5.85 -0.64
C TYR A 57 -0.08 -5.31 0.54
N SER A 58 -1.16 -4.56 0.30
CA SER A 58 -2.07 -4.16 1.37
C SER A 58 -2.77 -5.36 2.01
N GLU A 59 -3.14 -6.37 1.20
CA GLU A 59 -3.72 -7.63 1.69
C GLU A 59 -2.71 -8.39 2.56
N MET A 60 -1.49 -8.57 2.07
CA MET A 60 -0.39 -9.23 2.77
C MET A 60 -0.11 -8.56 4.13
N ILE A 61 0.00 -7.24 4.15
CA ILE A 61 0.36 -6.46 5.33
C ILE A 61 -0.79 -6.42 6.34
N PHE A 62 -1.96 -5.91 5.95
CA PHE A 62 -3.01 -5.56 6.92
C PHE A 62 -3.96 -6.70 7.23
N VAL A 63 -4.15 -7.65 6.30
CA VAL A 63 -5.21 -8.66 6.43
C VAL A 63 -4.64 -10.01 6.79
N GLN A 64 -3.65 -10.47 6.03
CA GLN A 64 -3.03 -11.79 6.25
C GLN A 64 -1.96 -11.73 7.34
N GLY A 65 -1.19 -10.64 7.44
CA GLY A 65 -0.03 -10.56 8.34
C GLY A 65 1.15 -11.42 7.88
N TYR A 66 1.20 -11.78 6.60
CA TYR A 66 2.29 -12.53 5.98
C TYR A 66 2.77 -11.78 4.75
N VAL A 67 3.97 -11.19 4.83
CA VAL A 67 4.42 -10.15 3.89
C VAL A 67 5.66 -10.60 3.15
N HIS A 68 5.61 -10.48 1.82
CA HIS A 68 6.82 -10.58 1.02
C HIS A 68 7.64 -9.29 1.17
N CYS A 69 8.87 -9.40 1.65
CA CYS A 69 9.69 -8.22 1.96
C CYS A 69 10.64 -7.80 0.83
N ASP A 70 10.47 -8.37 -0.36
CA ASP A 70 11.35 -8.10 -1.51
C ASP A 70 10.60 -8.04 -2.85
N PRO A 71 9.68 -7.07 -3.06
CA PRO A 71 9.05 -6.80 -4.36
C PRO A 71 10.05 -6.22 -5.38
N HIS A 72 11.22 -6.83 -5.54
CA HIS A 72 12.17 -6.40 -6.54
C HIS A 72 11.54 -6.58 -7.94
N PRO A 73 11.72 -5.65 -8.89
CA PRO A 73 11.14 -5.78 -10.23
C PRO A 73 11.54 -7.06 -10.98
N GLY A 74 12.66 -7.69 -10.59
CA GLY A 74 13.08 -8.99 -11.11
C GLY A 74 12.22 -10.17 -10.65
N ASN A 75 11.54 -10.05 -9.51
CA ASN A 75 10.72 -11.10 -8.90
C ASN A 75 9.25 -11.02 -9.34
N LEU A 76 8.91 -10.01 -10.14
CA LEU A 76 7.55 -9.68 -10.54
C LEU A 76 7.48 -9.58 -12.06
N LEU A 77 6.70 -10.47 -12.67
CA LEU A 77 6.34 -10.35 -14.08
C LEU A 77 4.91 -9.83 -14.23
N VAL A 78 4.68 -9.21 -15.38
CA VAL A 78 3.38 -8.74 -15.84
C VAL A 78 3.07 -9.41 -17.17
N ARG A 79 1.83 -9.87 -17.32
CA ARG A 79 1.34 -10.40 -18.59
C ARG A 79 -0.09 -9.97 -18.84
N ASN A 80 -0.46 -9.85 -20.11
CA ASN A 80 -1.85 -9.59 -20.47
C ASN A 80 -2.68 -10.87 -20.28
N SER A 81 -3.92 -10.73 -19.83
CA SER A 81 -4.88 -11.82 -19.69
C SER A 81 -6.27 -11.34 -20.10
N PRO A 82 -7.23 -12.24 -20.38
CA PRO A 82 -8.60 -11.83 -20.72
C PRO A 82 -9.29 -10.95 -19.67
N LYS A 83 -8.78 -10.96 -18.42
CA LYS A 83 -9.26 -10.16 -17.29
C LYS A 83 -8.37 -8.94 -16.98
N GLY A 84 -7.50 -8.53 -17.89
CA GLY A 84 -6.55 -7.43 -17.72
C GLY A 84 -5.16 -7.88 -17.23
N ALA A 85 -4.40 -6.97 -16.62
CA ALA A 85 -2.99 -7.16 -16.26
C ALA A 85 -2.70 -8.22 -15.18
N SER A 86 -2.32 -9.45 -15.52
CA SER A 86 -1.95 -10.46 -14.52
C SER A 86 -0.57 -10.18 -13.92
N LEU A 87 -0.43 -10.36 -12.61
CA LEU A 87 0.83 -10.27 -11.87
C LEU A 87 1.34 -11.67 -11.57
N VAL A 88 2.58 -11.96 -11.94
CA VAL A 88 3.26 -13.21 -11.61
C VAL A 88 4.30 -12.93 -10.53
N LEU A 89 4.17 -13.59 -9.39
CA LEU A 89 5.14 -13.51 -8.31
C LEU A 89 6.07 -14.74 -8.37
N LEU A 90 7.34 -14.52 -8.68
CA LEU A 90 8.33 -15.58 -8.91
C LEU A 90 9.08 -15.97 -7.64
N ASP A 91 9.53 -14.97 -6.88
CA ASP A 91 10.37 -15.19 -5.71
C ASP A 91 9.52 -15.23 -4.44
N HIS A 92 9.89 -16.17 -3.59
CA HIS A 92 9.28 -16.42 -2.30
C HIS A 92 10.32 -16.54 -1.17
N GLY A 93 11.56 -16.10 -1.41
CA GLY A 93 12.69 -16.29 -0.50
C GLY A 93 12.70 -15.39 0.73
N LEU A 94 12.04 -14.22 0.69
CA LEU A 94 12.00 -13.29 1.82
C LEU A 94 10.56 -12.96 2.23
N TYR A 95 10.09 -13.69 3.24
CA TYR A 95 8.84 -13.42 3.94
C TYR A 95 9.07 -13.11 5.41
N THR A 96 8.19 -12.26 5.96
CA THR A 96 8.06 -12.08 7.41
C THR A 96 6.60 -12.24 7.82
N GLU A 97 6.42 -12.86 8.98
CA GLU A 97 5.15 -12.80 9.70
C GLU A 97 5.10 -11.52 10.54
N LEU A 98 3.94 -10.89 10.54
CA LEU A 98 3.62 -9.73 11.37
C LEU A 98 2.75 -10.20 12.53
N THR A 99 3.12 -9.78 13.73
CA THR A 99 2.26 -10.02 14.90
C THR A 99 0.94 -9.25 14.73
N ASP A 100 -0.18 -9.84 15.19
CA ASP A 100 -1.49 -9.19 15.14
C ASP A 100 -1.45 -7.81 15.82
N GLN A 101 -0.74 -7.70 16.95
CA GLN A 101 -0.53 -6.43 17.65
C GLN A 101 0.14 -5.37 16.76
N PHE A 102 1.29 -5.69 16.15
CA PHE A 102 1.98 -4.76 15.26
C PHE A 102 1.14 -4.39 14.05
N ARG A 103 0.50 -5.40 13.42
CA ARG A 103 -0.35 -5.22 12.24
C ARG A 103 -1.49 -4.24 12.53
N LEU A 104 -2.15 -4.36 13.67
CA LEU A 104 -3.25 -3.48 14.08
C LEU A 104 -2.75 -2.08 14.45
N GLN A 105 -1.63 -1.95 15.14
CA GLN A 105 -1.02 -0.64 15.43
C GLN A 105 -0.66 0.09 14.13
N TYR A 106 -0.07 -0.63 13.17
CA TYR A 106 0.30 -0.09 11.87
C TYR A 106 -0.93 0.27 11.02
N ALA A 107 -1.99 -0.55 11.04
CA ALA A 107 -3.26 -0.24 10.37
C ALA A 107 -3.89 1.05 10.93
N ASN A 108 -3.90 1.21 12.26
CA ASN A 108 -4.44 2.41 12.89
C ASN A 108 -3.58 3.66 12.64
N LEU A 109 -2.25 3.52 12.57
CA LEU A 109 -1.36 4.59 12.13
C LEU A 109 -1.74 5.08 10.72
N TRP A 110 -1.97 4.15 9.78
CA TRP A 110 -2.43 4.48 8.44
C TRP A 110 -3.80 5.14 8.40
N LEU A 111 -4.77 4.66 9.19
CA LEU A 111 -6.07 5.30 9.31
C LEU A 111 -5.95 6.73 9.85
N ALA A 112 -5.06 6.99 10.81
CA ALA A 112 -4.77 8.32 11.31
C ALA A 112 -4.17 9.23 10.22
N LEU A 113 -3.22 8.71 9.42
CA LEU A 113 -2.66 9.43 8.26
C LEU A 113 -3.73 9.81 7.23
N ILE A 114 -4.63 8.88 6.91
CA ILE A 114 -5.70 9.09 5.92
C ILE A 114 -6.73 10.11 6.42
N ARG A 115 -7.01 10.12 7.72
CA ARG A 115 -7.96 11.04 8.36
C ARG A 115 -7.35 12.38 8.76
N THR A 116 -6.03 12.56 8.59
CA THR A 116 -5.30 13.73 9.08
C THR A 116 -5.49 13.92 10.60
N ASP A 117 -5.58 12.82 11.35
CA ASP A 117 -5.75 12.85 12.80
C ASP A 117 -4.38 12.84 13.49
N LEU A 118 -3.88 14.03 13.82
CA LEU A 118 -2.53 14.21 14.38
C LEU A 118 -2.38 13.63 15.80
N GLU A 119 -3.45 13.61 16.59
CA GLU A 119 -3.43 13.03 17.94
C GLU A 119 -3.35 11.51 17.87
N ALA A 120 -4.20 10.90 17.04
CA ALA A 120 -4.13 9.46 16.78
C ALA A 120 -2.78 9.07 16.17
N LEU A 121 -2.24 9.89 15.25
CA LEU A 121 -0.93 9.64 14.63
C LEU A 121 0.18 9.59 15.67
N ARG A 122 0.19 10.55 16.62
CA ARG A 122 1.14 10.56 17.74
C ARG A 122 0.92 9.37 18.68
N HIS A 123 -0.34 9.01 18.96
CA HIS A 123 -0.67 7.87 19.80
C HIS A 123 -0.13 6.55 19.22
N TRP A 124 -0.45 6.26 17.96
CA TRP A 124 -0.05 5.00 17.31
C TRP A 124 1.45 4.96 17.01
N SER A 125 2.08 6.10 16.73
CA SER A 125 3.55 6.18 16.62
C SER A 125 4.23 5.81 17.95
N SER A 126 3.70 6.26 19.08
CA SER A 126 4.19 5.90 20.41
C SER A 126 4.06 4.39 20.68
N ARG A 127 2.94 3.78 20.27
CA ARG A 127 2.75 2.33 20.35
C ARG A 127 3.73 1.53 19.50
N LEU A 128 4.24 2.13 18.42
CA LEU A 128 5.28 1.58 17.55
C LEU A 128 6.70 1.94 18.02
N GLY A 129 6.87 2.41 19.26
CA GLY A 129 8.17 2.71 19.85
C GLY A 129 8.73 4.10 19.53
N ILE A 130 7.96 4.96 18.87
CA ILE A 130 8.38 6.32 18.48
C ILE A 130 7.69 7.38 19.34
N SER A 131 8.45 7.97 20.26
CA SER A 131 7.97 9.00 21.18
C SER A 131 8.30 10.43 20.74
N GLY A 132 7.54 11.41 21.25
CA GLY A 132 7.80 12.84 21.03
C GLY A 132 7.51 13.30 19.60
N ASP A 133 8.28 14.26 19.11
CA ASP A 133 8.11 14.86 17.78
C ASP A 133 8.58 13.96 16.62
N LEU A 134 9.23 12.83 16.91
CA LEU A 134 9.70 11.87 15.90
C LEU A 134 8.56 11.23 15.10
N HIS A 135 7.33 11.26 15.61
CA HIS A 135 6.14 10.81 14.86
C HIS A 135 5.98 11.54 13.52
N LYS A 136 6.43 12.80 13.41
CA LYS A 136 6.37 13.58 12.16
C LYS A 136 7.24 12.96 11.09
N ILE A 137 8.49 12.64 11.45
CA ILE A 137 9.46 12.01 10.54
C ILE A 137 8.98 10.59 10.19
N LEU A 138 8.52 9.82 11.18
CA LEU A 138 7.96 8.49 10.94
C LEU A 138 6.82 8.55 9.91
N SER A 139 5.94 9.53 10.05
CA SER A 139 4.80 9.74 9.16
C SER A 139 5.25 10.06 7.73
N CYS A 140 6.30 10.87 7.57
CA CYS A 140 6.92 11.12 6.27
C CYS A 140 7.52 9.85 5.66
N ILE A 141 8.25 9.04 6.45
CA ILE A 141 8.85 7.77 5.99
C ILE A 141 7.76 6.78 5.55
N VAL A 142 6.73 6.59 6.38
CA VAL A 142 5.63 5.64 6.13
C VAL A 142 4.78 6.06 4.94
N SER A 143 4.42 7.34 4.83
CA SER A 143 3.57 7.83 3.75
C SER A 143 4.32 8.11 2.45
N GLY A 144 5.62 8.42 2.52
CA GLY A 144 6.39 8.89 1.37
C GLY A 144 5.94 10.28 0.90
N ARG A 145 5.38 11.08 1.81
CA ARG A 145 4.83 12.42 1.59
C ARG A 145 5.54 13.43 2.49
N SER A 146 5.51 14.70 2.07
CA SER A 146 5.96 15.81 2.92
C SER A 146 5.01 16.01 4.12
N TRP A 147 5.53 16.51 5.25
CA TRP A 147 4.70 16.83 6.41
C TRP A 147 3.56 17.79 6.08
N ASN A 148 3.82 18.78 5.24
CA ASN A 148 2.81 19.73 4.75
C ASN A 148 1.68 19.05 3.97
N SER A 149 1.99 18.01 3.18
CA SER A 149 0.98 17.24 2.47
C SER A 149 0.19 16.32 3.40
N ILE A 150 0.82 15.82 4.46
CA ILE A 150 0.14 15.03 5.50
C ILE A 150 -0.89 15.89 6.22
N THR A 151 -0.50 17.07 6.71
CA THR A 151 -1.40 17.98 7.46
C THR A 151 -2.53 18.56 6.61
N GLN A 152 -2.34 18.68 5.29
CA GLN A 152 -3.38 19.15 4.36
C GLN A 152 -4.28 18.02 3.83
N GLY A 153 -3.91 16.76 4.06
CA GLY A 153 -4.58 15.57 3.52
C GLY A 153 -3.81 14.96 2.34
N ILE A 154 -3.29 13.76 2.56
CA ILE A 154 -2.45 13.01 1.61
C ILE A 154 -3.19 12.69 0.29
N ASP A 155 -4.51 12.58 0.37
CA ASP A 155 -5.41 12.20 -0.71
C ASP A 155 -5.76 13.36 -1.67
N ARG A 156 -5.63 14.61 -1.18
CA ARG A 156 -6.09 15.84 -1.87
C ARG A 156 -5.09 16.39 -2.88
N LYS A 157 -3.78 16.29 -2.61
CA LYS A 157 -2.71 16.74 -3.52
C LYS A 157 -2.03 15.56 -4.21
N LYS A 158 -1.90 15.60 -5.54
CA LYS A 158 -1.05 14.65 -6.27
C LYS A 158 0.41 14.85 -5.86
N ALA A 159 1.18 13.77 -5.83
CA ALA A 159 2.61 13.83 -5.63
C ALA A 159 3.27 14.60 -6.79
N THR A 160 3.92 15.72 -6.50
CA THR A 160 4.61 16.53 -7.51
C THR A 160 6.12 16.31 -7.44
N ARG A 161 6.84 16.63 -8.53
CA ARG A 161 8.31 16.60 -8.53
C ARG A 161 8.91 17.56 -7.51
N ALA A 162 8.25 18.69 -7.27
CA ALA A 162 8.62 19.67 -6.25
C ALA A 162 8.56 19.07 -4.84
N GLU A 163 7.50 18.34 -4.51
CA GLU A 163 7.41 17.65 -3.23
C GLU A 163 8.51 16.61 -3.03
N GLY A 164 8.96 15.98 -4.13
CA GLY A 164 10.13 15.09 -4.10
C GLY A 164 11.43 15.80 -3.72
N HIS A 165 11.57 17.10 -4.04
CA HIS A 165 12.68 17.92 -3.55
C HIS A 165 12.55 18.19 -2.05
N ASP A 166 11.37 18.62 -1.60
CA ASP A 166 11.09 18.90 -0.19
C ASP A 166 11.36 17.68 0.70
N ILE A 167 10.97 16.48 0.25
CA ILE A 167 11.23 15.24 0.99
C ILE A 167 12.73 14.94 1.07
N ARG A 168 13.49 15.16 0.00
CA ARG A 168 14.94 14.93 -0.01
C ARG A 168 15.69 15.92 0.87
N GLU A 169 15.31 17.19 0.81
CA GLU A 169 15.88 18.24 1.66
C GLU A 169 15.54 18.00 3.14
N PHE A 170 14.30 17.63 3.43
CA PHE A 170 13.91 17.21 4.77
C PHE A 170 14.73 16.01 5.24
N ALA A 171 14.90 14.98 4.40
CA ALA A 171 15.67 13.80 4.75
C ALA A 171 17.15 14.13 5.03
N SER A 172 17.79 14.97 4.22
CA SER A 172 19.20 15.35 4.41
C SER A 172 19.42 16.12 5.70
N GLN A 173 18.49 17.01 6.07
CA GLN A 173 18.54 17.77 7.32
C GLN A 173 18.27 16.91 8.56
N HIS A 174 17.59 15.77 8.42
CA HIS A 174 17.12 14.95 9.54
C HIS A 174 17.73 13.52 9.55
N LEU A 175 18.85 13.28 8.88
CA LEU A 175 19.48 11.95 8.78
C LEU A 175 19.77 11.30 10.15
N SER A 176 20.23 12.09 11.13
CA SER A 176 20.51 11.61 12.48
C SER A 176 19.23 11.08 13.17
N LEU A 177 18.13 11.79 13.01
CA LEU A 177 16.82 11.43 13.56
C LEU A 177 16.20 10.23 12.82
N ILE A 178 16.38 10.14 11.50
CA ILE A 178 15.98 8.96 10.72
C ILE A 178 16.70 7.72 11.24
N THR A 179 18.02 7.82 11.46
CA THR A 179 18.82 6.71 12.01
C THR A 179 18.33 6.33 13.41
N GLN A 180 17.99 7.30 14.24
CA GLN A 180 17.41 7.05 15.56
C GLN A 180 16.06 6.31 15.47
N ILE A 181 15.18 6.70 14.54
CA ILE A 181 13.90 6.02 14.31
C ILE A 181 14.14 4.58 13.88
N LEU A 182 15.05 4.33 12.93
CA LEU A 182 15.37 2.99 12.46
C LEU A 182 15.89 2.07 13.59
N ASN A 183 16.56 2.64 14.60
CA ASN A 183 17.02 1.89 15.77
C ASN A 183 15.92 1.63 16.82
N MET A 184 14.83 2.41 16.81
CA MET A 184 13.74 2.33 17.80
C MET A 184 12.55 1.49 17.32
N VAL A 185 12.26 1.49 16.01
CA VAL A 185 11.11 0.77 15.47
C VAL A 185 11.24 -0.75 15.63
N PRO A 186 10.12 -1.48 15.77
CA PRO A 186 10.13 -2.94 15.75
C PRO A 186 10.78 -3.48 14.46
N ARG A 187 11.49 -4.60 14.55
CA ARG A 187 12.13 -5.25 13.38
C ARG A 187 11.15 -5.51 12.22
N GLN A 188 9.90 -5.85 12.55
CA GLN A 188 8.81 -6.03 11.58
C GLN A 188 8.58 -4.78 10.71
N MET A 189 8.78 -3.59 11.28
CA MET A 189 8.62 -2.32 10.56
C MET A 189 9.74 -2.06 9.56
N LEU A 190 10.96 -2.51 9.84
CA LEU A 190 12.10 -2.35 8.92
C LEU A 190 11.86 -3.11 7.60
N PHE A 191 11.30 -4.31 7.68
CA PHE A 191 10.89 -5.07 6.51
C PHE A 191 9.79 -4.34 5.73
N ILE A 192 8.82 -3.74 6.42
CA ILE A 192 7.76 -2.95 5.78
C ILE A 192 8.31 -1.69 5.10
N PHE A 193 9.29 -1.01 5.70
CA PHE A 193 9.98 0.10 5.05
C PHE A 193 10.65 -0.34 3.75
N LYS A 194 11.40 -1.44 3.78
CA LYS A 194 12.02 -2.02 2.59
C LYS A 194 10.97 -2.32 1.50
N THR A 195 9.88 -3.01 1.85
CA THR A 195 8.78 -3.31 0.92
C THR A 195 8.19 -2.05 0.31
N ASN A 196 7.85 -1.07 1.14
CA ASN A 196 7.22 0.17 0.70
C ASN A 196 8.14 0.97 -0.24
N ASP A 197 9.44 1.02 0.04
CA ASP A 197 10.39 1.75 -0.80
C ASP A 197 10.60 1.08 -2.16
N LEU A 198 10.66 -0.24 -2.21
CA LEU A 198 10.71 -0.99 -3.47
C LEU A 198 9.42 -0.81 -4.30
N LEU A 199 8.24 -0.84 -3.65
CA LEU A 199 6.97 -0.57 -4.32
C LEU A 199 6.91 0.85 -4.89
N ARG A 200 7.34 1.86 -4.12
CA ARG A 200 7.44 3.25 -4.59
C ARG A 200 8.41 3.37 -5.76
N GLY A 201 9.48 2.59 -5.76
CA GLY A 201 10.40 2.45 -6.89
C GLY A 201 9.67 2.01 -8.15
N ILE A 202 8.89 0.94 -8.08
CA ILE A 202 8.05 0.45 -9.19
C ILE A 202 7.06 1.52 -9.65
N GLU A 203 6.31 2.15 -8.74
CA GLU A 203 5.35 3.22 -9.08
C GLU A 203 6.03 4.40 -9.78
N THR A 204 7.24 4.75 -9.35
CA THR A 204 8.04 5.82 -9.96
C THR A 204 8.49 5.41 -11.36
N SER A 205 9.01 4.19 -11.52
CA SER A 205 9.39 3.63 -12.83
C SER A 205 8.21 3.58 -13.79
N LEU A 206 7.01 3.25 -13.31
CA LEU A 206 5.77 3.20 -14.08
C LEU A 206 5.14 4.58 -14.33
N GLY A 207 5.54 5.62 -13.59
CA GLY A 207 4.94 6.95 -13.68
C GLY A 207 3.53 7.01 -13.09
N THR A 208 3.17 6.06 -12.22
CA THR A 208 1.86 5.96 -11.56
C THR A 208 1.84 6.61 -10.16
N ARG A 209 2.98 7.14 -9.72
CA ARG A 209 3.14 7.81 -8.42
C ARG A 209 2.09 8.91 -8.24
N GLY A 210 1.28 8.82 -7.19
CA GLY A 210 0.21 9.77 -6.90
C GLY A 210 -1.19 9.36 -7.40
N ALA A 211 -1.35 8.16 -7.95
CA ALA A 211 -2.67 7.56 -8.13
C ALA A 211 -3.29 7.26 -6.77
N ALA A 212 -4.24 8.09 -6.31
CA ALA A 212 -4.84 7.92 -4.98
C ALA A 212 -5.64 6.62 -4.79
N ARG A 213 -5.77 5.80 -5.83
CA ARG A 213 -6.38 4.47 -5.75
C ARG A 213 -5.61 3.54 -4.82
N SER A 214 -4.27 3.63 -4.78
CA SER A 214 -3.46 2.83 -3.86
C SER A 214 -3.81 3.12 -2.39
N PHE A 215 -4.01 4.39 -2.04
CA PHE A 215 -4.46 4.80 -0.70
C PHE A 215 -5.86 4.31 -0.36
N ILE A 216 -6.80 4.34 -1.31
CA ILE A 216 -8.17 3.85 -1.10
C ILE A 216 -8.15 2.34 -0.79
N THR A 217 -7.39 1.56 -1.56
CA THR A 217 -7.26 0.12 -1.35
C THR A 217 -6.65 -0.18 0.01
N MET A 218 -5.57 0.51 0.37
CA MET A 218 -4.94 0.39 1.68
C MET A 218 -5.91 0.77 2.82
N ALA A 219 -6.67 1.84 2.67
CA ALA A 219 -7.68 2.27 3.65
C ALA A 219 -8.70 1.16 3.91
N ARG A 220 -9.20 0.52 2.84
CA ARG A 220 -10.15 -0.60 2.95
C ARG A 220 -9.56 -1.78 3.71
N CYS A 221 -8.30 -2.15 3.41
CA CYS A 221 -7.60 -3.22 4.10
C CYS A 221 -7.37 -2.89 5.58
N CYS A 222 -6.98 -1.65 5.91
CA CYS A 222 -6.83 -1.19 7.29
C CYS A 222 -8.15 -1.24 8.08
N VAL A 223 -9.23 -0.71 7.49
CA VAL A 223 -10.58 -0.78 8.09
C VAL A 223 -10.96 -2.24 8.34
N ARG A 224 -10.81 -3.10 7.33
CA ARG A 224 -11.14 -4.52 7.48
C ARG A 224 -10.31 -5.19 8.59
N ALA A 225 -9.02 -4.89 8.66
CA ALA A 225 -8.13 -5.44 9.69
C ALA A 225 -8.60 -5.06 11.11
N VAL A 226 -8.84 -3.77 11.35
CA VAL A 226 -9.24 -3.25 12.67
C VAL A 226 -10.61 -3.78 13.10
N TYR A 227 -11.61 -3.73 12.22
CA TYR A 227 -12.95 -4.19 12.59
C TYR A 227 -13.06 -5.71 12.69
N THR A 228 -12.30 -6.48 11.91
CA THR A 228 -12.24 -7.95 12.07
C THR A 228 -11.69 -8.32 13.44
N ASP A 229 -10.66 -7.61 13.91
CA ASP A 229 -10.12 -7.82 15.24
C ASP A 229 -11.10 -7.43 16.36
N GLN A 230 -11.78 -6.29 16.22
CA GLN A 230 -12.83 -5.90 17.17
C GLN A 230 -13.97 -6.93 17.24
N LEU A 231 -14.38 -7.50 16.11
CA LEU A 231 -15.39 -8.55 16.07
C LEU A 231 -14.95 -9.84 16.79
N ARG A 232 -13.65 -10.19 16.74
CA ARG A 232 -13.10 -11.33 17.48
C ARG A 232 -13.18 -11.12 19.00
N HIS A 233 -13.02 -9.88 19.45
CA HIS A 233 -13.10 -9.52 20.88
C HIS A 233 -14.54 -9.25 21.37
N CYS A 234 -15.53 -9.16 20.48
CA CYS A 234 -16.93 -9.02 20.85
C CYS A 234 -17.53 -10.33 21.40
N SER A 235 -17.88 -10.32 22.68
CA SER A 235 -18.58 -11.43 23.35
C SER A 235 -20.10 -11.41 23.13
N SER A 236 -20.71 -10.24 22.99
CA SER A 236 -22.18 -10.09 22.86
C SER A 236 -22.65 -9.94 21.41
N TRP A 237 -23.87 -10.40 21.14
CA TRP A 237 -24.50 -10.21 19.83
C TRP A 237 -24.66 -8.73 19.48
N TRP A 238 -25.08 -7.89 20.44
CA TRP A 238 -25.19 -6.44 20.25
C TRP A 238 -23.84 -5.78 19.90
N CYS A 239 -22.74 -6.18 20.56
CA CYS A 239 -21.39 -5.71 20.20
C CYS A 239 -21.08 -6.04 18.74
N ARG A 240 -21.35 -7.28 18.31
CA ARG A 240 -21.11 -7.69 16.91
C ARG A 240 -21.92 -6.89 15.91
N VAL A 241 -23.20 -6.63 16.20
CA VAL A 241 -24.07 -5.81 15.34
C VAL A 241 -23.53 -4.38 15.24
N VAL A 242 -23.17 -3.75 16.36
CA VAL A 242 -22.64 -2.38 16.39
C VAL A 242 -21.32 -2.29 15.62
N VAL A 243 -20.38 -3.20 15.88
CA VAL A 243 -19.07 -3.21 15.20
C VAL A 243 -19.22 -3.48 13.70
N THR A 244 -20.13 -4.38 13.31
CA THR A 244 -20.42 -4.64 11.88
C THR A 244 -21.04 -3.41 11.21
N MET A 245 -21.96 -2.72 11.89
CA MET A 245 -22.56 -1.48 11.40
C MET A 245 -21.50 -0.37 11.24
N GLN A 246 -20.61 -0.19 12.21
CA GLN A 246 -19.50 0.76 12.13
C GLN A 246 -18.53 0.43 10.99
N ALA A 247 -18.20 -0.85 10.80
CA ALA A 247 -17.39 -1.32 9.68
C ALA A 247 -18.05 -0.99 8.34
N CYS A 248 -19.37 -1.23 8.23
CA CYS A 248 -20.14 -0.92 7.03
C CYS A 248 -20.16 0.58 6.73
N ILE A 249 -20.36 1.43 7.76
CA ILE A 249 -20.31 2.90 7.62
C ILE A 249 -18.91 3.34 7.15
N ALA A 250 -17.85 2.82 7.75
CA ALA A 250 -16.48 3.17 7.37
C ALA A 250 -16.15 2.75 5.92
N GLN A 251 -16.55 1.55 5.50
CA GLN A 251 -16.40 1.08 4.11
C GLN A 251 -17.25 1.90 3.13
N SER A 252 -18.47 2.28 3.54
CA SER A 252 -19.36 3.12 2.75
C SER A 252 -18.78 4.51 2.56
N ALA A 253 -18.22 5.12 3.61
CA ALA A 253 -17.56 6.42 3.52
C ALA A 253 -16.38 6.40 2.53
N ILE A 254 -15.55 5.35 2.55
CA ILE A 254 -14.47 5.17 1.58
C ILE A 254 -15.02 5.03 0.15
N SER A 255 -16.09 4.26 -0.02
CA SER A 255 -16.73 4.07 -1.33
C SER A 255 -17.37 5.35 -1.86
N VAL A 256 -18.06 6.12 -1.01
CA VAL A 256 -18.58 7.45 -1.36
C VAL A 256 -17.45 8.38 -1.77
N TYR A 257 -16.36 8.43 -1.00
CA TYR A 257 -15.18 9.22 -1.35
C TYR A 257 -14.62 8.83 -2.73
N GLN A 258 -14.48 7.52 -3.01
CA GLN A 258 -14.02 7.04 -4.31
C GLN A 258 -14.96 7.48 -5.44
N THR A 259 -16.27 7.37 -5.24
CA THR A 259 -17.29 7.76 -6.23
C THR A 259 -17.29 9.28 -6.46
N CYS A 260 -17.26 10.09 -5.41
CA CYS A 260 -17.16 11.55 -5.52
C CYS A 260 -15.90 11.98 -6.27
N ARG A 261 -14.77 11.32 -6.01
CA ARG A 261 -13.53 11.58 -6.73
C ARG A 261 -13.62 11.17 -8.19
N TRP A 262 -14.17 9.98 -8.48
CA TRP A 262 -14.39 9.53 -9.85
C TRP A 262 -15.25 10.52 -10.63
N LEU A 263 -16.36 10.96 -10.04
CA LEU A 263 -17.26 11.97 -10.61
C LEU A 263 -16.52 13.28 -10.94
N ARG A 264 -15.67 13.78 -10.04
CA ARG A 264 -14.85 14.98 -10.30
C ARG A 264 -13.84 14.81 -11.44
N THR A 265 -13.41 13.58 -11.71
CA THR A 265 -12.42 13.28 -12.75
C THR A 265 -13.03 12.87 -14.09
N THR A 266 -14.31 12.50 -14.15
CA THR A 266 -14.98 12.14 -15.41
C THR A 266 -15.46 13.38 -16.16
N ALA A 267 -15.48 13.27 -17.50
CA ALA A 267 -15.82 14.36 -18.43
C ALA A 267 -17.18 15.03 -18.15
N LEU A 268 -18.13 14.35 -17.49
CA LEU A 268 -19.39 14.93 -17.03
C LEU A 268 -19.19 16.07 -16.01
N ALA A 269 -18.23 15.97 -15.09
CA ALA A 269 -17.89 17.10 -14.22
C ALA A 269 -17.19 18.23 -14.98
N CYS A 270 -16.32 17.93 -15.96
CA CYS A 270 -15.75 18.97 -16.83
C CYS A 270 -16.82 19.68 -17.68
N PHE A 271 -17.90 18.98 -18.06
CA PHE A 271 -19.01 19.56 -18.82
C PHE A 271 -19.92 20.44 -17.95
N PHE A 272 -20.16 20.07 -16.68
CA PHE A 272 -21.03 20.83 -15.78
C PHE A 272 -20.33 21.91 -14.94
N LEU A 273 -19.03 21.80 -14.66
CA LEU A 273 -18.33 22.71 -13.74
C LEU A 273 -17.49 23.80 -14.41
N GLY A 274 -17.43 23.86 -15.74
CA GLY A 274 -16.73 24.93 -16.45
C GLY A 274 -15.21 24.87 -16.28
N ASN A 275 -14.50 24.81 -17.41
CA ASN A 275 -13.04 24.89 -17.46
C ASN A 275 -12.48 26.01 -16.56
N THR A 276 -11.63 25.65 -15.61
CA THR A 276 -10.45 26.45 -15.26
C THR A 276 -9.30 25.55 -14.82
N GLU A 277 -8.20 25.69 -15.57
CA GLU A 277 -6.81 25.34 -15.25
C GLU A 277 -6.32 23.89 -15.42
N VAL A 278 -5.81 23.63 -16.63
CA VAL A 278 -4.71 22.70 -16.91
C VAL A 278 -3.55 23.52 -17.47
N VAL A 279 -2.53 23.77 -16.64
CA VAL A 279 -1.10 23.79 -17.00
C VAL A 279 -0.33 23.11 -15.88
#